data_AF-A0A929ZG60-F1
#
_entry.id   AF-A0A929ZG60-F1
#
_cell.length_a   1.000
_cell.length_b   1.000
_cell.length_c   1.000
_cell.angle_alpha   90.00
_cell.angle_beta   90.00
_cell.angle_gamma   90.00
#
_symmetry.space_group_name_H-M   'P 1'
#
loop_
_entity.id
_entity.type
_entity.pdbx_description
1 polymer ?
#
loop_
_entity_poly.entity_id
_entity_poly.type
_entity_poly.pdbx_seq_one_letter_code
_entity_poly.pdbx_strand_id
1 'polypeptide(L)'
;VRAQALADALTQDGYAATVRDIGGGTLAVQLCQGHCPIQNVAGDYPQLCDAETLAFGKLLDVHVQRLSTLAGGGHVCTTHIPVGMPVIRPGARNVRRK
;
A
#
# COMPACT_ATOMS: atom_id res chain seq x y z
N VAL A 1 2.22 -14.23 4.15
CA VAL A 1 1.00 -13.41 4.36
C VAL A 1 0.38 -13.03 3.02
N ARG A 2 -0.90 -12.67 2.93
CA ARG A 2 -1.57 -12.32 1.64
C ARG A 2 -0.82 -11.22 0.86
N ALA A 3 -0.30 -10.22 1.57
CA ALA A 3 0.53 -9.17 0.97
C ALA A 3 1.82 -9.70 0.30
N GLN A 4 2.40 -10.80 0.82
CA GLN A 4 3.58 -11.42 0.21
C GLN A 4 3.23 -12.06 -1.13
N ALA A 5 2.11 -12.79 -1.21
CA ALA A 5 1.64 -13.35 -2.47
C ALA A 5 1.35 -12.26 -3.52
N LEU A 6 0.81 -11.10 -3.09
CA LEU A 6 0.65 -9.94 -3.96
C LEU A 6 2.01 -9.40 -4.46
N ALA A 7 3.01 -9.29 -3.59
CA ALA A 7 4.36 -8.87 -3.99
C ALA A 7 5.00 -9.86 -4.97
N ASP A 8 4.83 -11.16 -4.75
CA ASP A 8 5.36 -12.19 -5.64
C ASP A 8 4.70 -12.10 -7.03
N ALA A 9 3.38 -11.91 -7.09
CA ALA A 9 2.64 -11.70 -8.34
C ALA A 9 3.11 -10.44 -9.09
N LEU A 10 3.22 -9.31 -8.39
CA LEU A 10 3.75 -8.07 -8.97
C LEU A 10 5.19 -8.25 -9.49
N THR A 11 5.98 -9.08 -8.81
CA THR A 11 7.33 -9.42 -9.28
C THR A 11 7.30 -10.19 -10.60
N GLN A 12 6.35 -11.11 -10.77
CA GLN A 12 6.15 -11.78 -12.06
C GLN A 12 5.68 -10.82 -13.16
N ASP A 13 4.92 -9.78 -12.79
CA ASP A 13 4.48 -8.72 -13.71
C ASP A 13 5.58 -7.68 -14.03
N GLY A 14 6.80 -7.88 -13.51
CA GLY A 14 7.98 -7.07 -13.85
C GLY A 14 8.31 -5.96 -12.86
N TYR A 15 7.59 -5.85 -11.74
CA TYR A 15 7.96 -4.95 -10.66
C TYR A 15 9.11 -5.53 -9.83
N ALA A 16 9.92 -4.67 -9.20
CA ALA A 16 10.78 -5.06 -8.09
C ALA A 16 10.00 -4.94 -6.78
N ALA A 17 9.12 -5.91 -6.49
CA ALA A 17 8.17 -5.82 -5.38
C ALA A 17 8.65 -6.55 -4.11
N THR A 18 8.46 -5.93 -2.94
CA THR A 18 8.81 -6.49 -1.63
C THR A 18 7.77 -6.10 -0.59
N VAL A 19 7.69 -6.87 0.50
CA VAL A 19 6.89 -6.54 1.67
C VAL A 19 7.80 -6.21 2.85
N ARG A 20 7.49 -5.14 3.57
CA ARG A 20 8.21 -4.72 4.77
C ARG A 20 7.25 -4.66 5.97
N ASP A 21 7.65 -5.27 7.08
CA ASP A 21 6.86 -5.22 8.31
C ASP A 21 6.89 -3.84 8.97
N ILE A 22 5.74 -3.43 9.51
CA ILE A 22 5.57 -2.21 10.31
C ILE A 22 4.93 -2.59 11.65
N GLY A 23 5.40 -2.00 12.75
CA GLY A 23 4.86 -2.28 14.09
C GLY A 23 4.98 -3.76 14.50
N GLY A 24 6.07 -4.43 14.09
CA GLY A 24 6.32 -5.84 14.39
C GLY A 24 5.55 -6.83 13.51
N GLY A 25 4.98 -6.39 12.39
CA GLY A 25 4.30 -7.26 11.40
C GLY A 25 2.89 -7.70 11.82
N THR A 26 2.41 -7.25 12.98
CA THR A 26 1.08 -7.62 13.52
C THR A 26 0.02 -6.56 13.26
N LEU A 27 0.41 -5.30 13.01
CA LEU A 27 -0.51 -4.20 12.77
C LEU A 27 -0.66 -3.90 11.28
N ALA A 28 0.47 -3.75 10.59
CA ALA A 28 0.51 -3.40 9.18
C ALA A 28 1.80 -3.88 8.51
N VAL A 29 1.75 -3.94 7.20
CA VAL A 29 2.92 -4.09 6.34
C VAL A 29 2.90 -3.02 5.26
N GLN A 30 4.06 -2.77 4.67
CA GLN A 30 4.20 -1.95 3.47
C GLN A 30 4.54 -2.83 2.29
N LEU A 31 3.74 -2.73 1.23
CA LEU A 31 4.10 -3.23 -0.08
C LEU A 31 4.91 -2.13 -0.79
N CYS A 32 6.14 -2.44 -1.15
CA CYS A 32 7.05 -1.55 -1.86
C CYS A 32 7.23 -2.08 -3.28
N GLN A 33 6.98 -1.23 -4.29
CA GLN A 33 7.16 -1.58 -5.70
C GLN A 33 8.23 -0.66 -6.31
N GLY A 34 9.37 -1.23 -6.67
CA GLY A 34 10.37 -0.61 -7.53
C GLY A 34 10.10 -0.95 -9.01
N HIS A 35 10.75 -0.23 -9.92
CA HIS A 35 10.72 -0.50 -11.36
C HIS A 35 9.31 -0.71 -11.94
N CYS A 36 8.43 0.31 -11.79
CA CYS A 36 7.09 0.24 -12.35
C CYS A 36 7.15 0.16 -13.89
N PRO A 37 6.68 -0.93 -14.54
CA PRO A 37 6.77 -1.11 -15.99
C PRO A 37 6.02 -0.03 -16.79
N ILE A 38 4.99 0.54 -16.17
CA ILE A 38 4.16 1.60 -16.78
C ILE A 38 4.47 2.99 -16.22
N GLN A 39 5.61 3.20 -15.54
CA GLN A 39 5.91 4.46 -14.83
C GLN A 39 5.67 5.71 -15.71
N ASN A 40 6.20 5.70 -16.94
CA ASN A 40 6.07 6.84 -17.85
C ASN A 40 4.61 7.13 -18.19
N VAL A 41 3.84 6.09 -18.54
CA VAL A 41 2.41 6.22 -18.84
C VAL A 41 1.64 6.68 -17.61
N ALA A 42 1.93 6.13 -16.43
CA ALA A 42 1.31 6.53 -15.18
C ALA A 42 1.67 7.97 -14.76
N GLY A 43 2.76 8.53 -15.28
CA GLY A 43 3.11 9.95 -15.11
C GLY A 43 2.12 10.87 -15.82
N ASP A 44 1.71 10.52 -17.04
CA ASP A 44 0.69 11.25 -17.80
C ASP A 44 -0.74 10.91 -17.35
N TYR A 45 -0.93 9.68 -16.84
CA TYR A 45 -2.22 9.14 -16.42
C TYR A 45 -2.19 8.60 -14.98
N PRO A 46 -2.18 9.48 -13.95
CA PRO A 46 -2.09 9.07 -12.55
C PRO A 46 -3.23 8.18 -12.07
N GLN A 47 -4.37 8.20 -12.78
CA GLN A 47 -5.54 7.38 -12.47
C GLN A 47 -5.22 5.88 -12.53
N LEU A 48 -4.15 5.48 -13.27
CA LEU A 48 -3.64 4.11 -13.28
C LEU A 48 -3.10 3.70 -11.91
N CYS A 49 -2.38 4.59 -11.22
CA CYS A 49 -1.93 4.33 -9.85
C CYS A 49 -3.09 4.23 -8.86
N ASP A 50 -4.14 5.05 -9.04
CA ASP A 50 -5.35 4.98 -8.22
C ASP A 50 -6.10 3.67 -8.45
N ALA A 51 -6.25 3.26 -9.70
CA ALA A 51 -6.88 2.00 -10.08
C ALA A 51 -6.12 0.79 -9.50
N GLU A 52 -4.79 0.79 -9.56
CA GLU A 52 -3.94 -0.23 -8.94
C GLU A 52 -4.16 -0.28 -7.42
N THR A 53 -4.20 0.87 -6.75
CA THR A 53 -4.47 0.96 -5.30
C THR A 53 -5.85 0.39 -4.95
N LEU A 54 -6.89 0.71 -5.73
CA LEU A 54 -8.22 0.16 -5.57
C LEU A 54 -8.25 -1.36 -5.80
N ALA A 55 -7.51 -1.86 -6.80
CA ALA A 55 -7.38 -3.28 -7.07
C ALA A 55 -6.74 -4.02 -5.88
N PHE A 56 -5.68 -3.46 -5.30
CA PHE A 56 -5.05 -4.03 -4.11
C PHE A 56 -6.01 -4.09 -2.92
N GLY A 57 -6.77 -3.02 -2.67
CA GLY A 57 -7.78 -3.02 -1.60
C GLY A 57 -8.84 -4.10 -1.78
N LYS A 58 -9.33 -4.29 -3.02
CA LYS A 58 -10.30 -5.35 -3.34
C LYS A 58 -9.71 -6.75 -3.20
N LEU A 59 -8.50 -6.98 -3.71
CA LEU A 59 -7.83 -8.28 -3.66
C LEU A 59 -7.49 -8.73 -2.24
N LEU A 60 -7.11 -7.77 -1.39
CA LEU A 60 -6.72 -8.04 -0.01
C LEU A 60 -7.90 -7.95 0.97
N ASP A 61 -9.06 -7.48 0.51
CA ASP A 61 -10.27 -7.21 1.30
C ASP A 61 -10.00 -6.29 2.52
N VAL A 62 -9.15 -5.29 2.32
CA VAL A 62 -8.82 -4.29 3.34
C VAL A 62 -8.66 -2.92 2.70
N HIS A 63 -8.92 -1.86 3.47
CA HIS A 63 -8.57 -0.52 3.01
C HIS A 63 -7.06 -0.33 3.03
N VAL A 64 -6.48 -0.16 1.84
CA VAL A 64 -5.06 0.15 1.66
C VAL A 64 -4.87 1.64 1.38
N GLN A 65 -3.69 2.17 1.72
CA GLN A 65 -3.34 3.56 1.48
C GLN A 65 -2.04 3.66 0.68
N ARG A 66 -2.08 4.31 -0.48
CA ARG A 66 -0.88 4.62 -1.28
C ARG A 66 -0.20 5.86 -0.70
N LEU A 67 1.04 5.70 -0.24
CA LEU A 67 1.83 6.77 0.39
C LEU A 67 2.76 7.48 -0.59
N SER A 68 3.22 6.77 -1.62
CA SER A 68 4.18 7.27 -2.61
C SER A 68 3.98 6.52 -3.93
N THR A 69 4.27 7.18 -5.05
CA THR A 69 4.30 6.57 -6.39
C THR A 69 5.57 6.99 -7.13
N LEU A 70 6.13 6.05 -7.90
CA LEU A 70 7.22 6.31 -8.85
C LEU A 70 6.79 7.33 -9.93
N ALA A 71 5.54 7.25 -10.39
CA ALA A 71 4.97 8.17 -11.37
C ALA A 71 4.87 9.62 -10.84
N GLY A 72 4.63 9.78 -9.54
CA GLY A 72 4.64 11.09 -8.87
C GLY A 72 6.04 11.61 -8.50
N GLY A 73 7.10 10.98 -9.01
CA GLY A 73 8.49 11.37 -8.72
C GLY A 73 9.08 10.78 -7.43
N GLY A 74 8.36 9.88 -6.74
CA GLY A 74 8.92 9.13 -5.62
C GLY A 74 9.97 8.12 -6.07
N HIS A 75 10.79 7.61 -5.14
CA HIS A 75 11.82 6.59 -5.44
C HIS A 75 11.29 5.16 -5.46
N VAL A 76 10.10 4.95 -4.89
CA VAL A 76 9.42 3.65 -4.78
C VAL A 76 7.92 3.90 -4.62
N CYS A 77 7.08 3.06 -5.22
CA CYS A 77 5.66 3.06 -4.86
C CYS A 77 5.51 2.37 -3.51
N THR A 78 4.85 3.01 -2.54
CA THR A 78 4.64 2.41 -1.21
C THR A 78 3.16 2.38 -0.88
N THR A 79 2.64 1.19 -0.63
CA THR A 79 1.26 0.98 -0.18
C THR A 79 1.25 0.43 1.24
N HIS A 80 0.60 1.15 2.15
CA HIS A 80 0.35 0.68 3.51
C HIS A 80 -0.86 -0.27 3.51
N ILE A 81 -0.64 -1.47 4.03
CA ILE A 81 -1.64 -2.55 4.08
C ILE A 81 -1.83 -2.93 5.56
N PRO A 82 -3.00 -2.68 6.16
CA PRO A 82 -3.29 -3.17 7.50
C PRO A 82 -3.39 -4.70 7.48
N VAL A 83 -2.73 -5.37 8.43
CA VAL A 83 -2.76 -6.84 8.56
C VAL A 83 -3.30 -7.31 9.90
N GLY A 84 -3.46 -6.39 10.86
CA GLY A 84 -4.17 -6.62 12.10
C GLY A 84 -5.26 -5.57 12.29
N MET A 85 -6.25 -5.90 13.12
CA MET A 85 -7.31 -4.95 13.48
C MET A 85 -6.75 -3.91 14.45
N PRO A 86 -6.73 -2.60 14.12
CA PRO A 86 -6.36 -1.59 15.09
C PRO A 86 -7.42 -1.58 16.19
N VAL A 87 -7.02 -1.95 17.41
CA VAL A 87 -7.89 -1.87 18.58
C VAL A 87 -8.05 -0.39 18.96
N ILE A 88 -9.13 0.25 18.51
CA ILE A 88 -9.43 1.63 18.88
C ILE A 88 -9.78 1.64 20.38
N ARG A 89 -8.86 2.13 21.21
CA ARG A 89 -9.11 2.29 22.65
C ARG A 89 -10.22 3.33 22.87
N PRO A 90 -11.32 3.01 23.59
CA PRO A 90 -12.48 3.90 23.75
C PRO A 90 -12.24 5.27 24.42
N GLY A 91 -11.02 5.61 24.86
CA GLY A 91 -10.74 6.80 25.69
C GLY A 91 -10.50 8.12 24.94
N ALA A 92 -10.33 8.13 23.62
CA ALA A 92 -9.93 9.34 22.88
C ALA A 92 -11.06 10.35 22.61
N ARG A 93 -12.32 10.03 22.97
CA ARG A 93 -13.51 10.86 22.65
C ARG A 93 -13.68 12.09 23.55
N ASN A 94 -12.97 12.18 24.68
CA ASN A 94 -13.21 13.22 25.70
C ASN A 94 -12.31 14.47 25.60
N VAL A 95 -11.41 14.56 24.61
CA VAL A 95 -10.47 15.71 24.47
C VAL A 95 -11.06 16.90 23.69
N ARG A 96 -12.28 16.77 23.12
CA ARG A 96 -12.95 17.84 22.34
C ARG A 96 -14.04 18.61 23.09
N ARG A 97 -13.99 18.67 24.42
CA ARG A 97 -14.84 19.57 25.22
C ARG A 97 -13.98 20.46 26.11
N LYS A 98 -13.42 21.52 25.53
CA LYS A 98 -13.05 22.74 26.27
C LYS A 98 -13.14 23.94 25.35
#